data_AF-A0A2C6AEP6-F1
#
_entry.id   AF-A0A2C6AEP6-F1
#
_cell.length_a   1.000
_cell.length_b   1.000
_cell.length_c   1.000
_cell.angle_alpha   90.00
_cell.angle_beta   90.00
_cell.angle_gamma   90.00
#
_symmetry.space_group_name_H-M   'P 1'
#
loop_
_entity.id
_entity.type
_entity.pdbx_description
1 polymer ?
#
loop_
_entity_poly.entity_id
_entity_poly.type
_entity_poly.pdbx_seq_one_letter_code
_entity_poly.pdbx_strand_id
1 'polypeptide(L)'
;MSRDEPASELLRDLLNRPNVIITSRPHAASPSGLNKVDLELETIGFSENQVEEYIKASVSDRLKVEEMLKFLKFKKLVRSLVRIPIQLDALCFSWKDSTNPHGSERPQTMTALYRDIELRLWQKDAYHMEASNSLEKCRSMNLHSMEKLMAETSGVIQALAFCGLCSDRTDFDPDYRQKVYGKFEFGVTESLVEQSSFLRTSDPSEYFAARYFVENWRKGTQLKDLDASECVKPRDFFQRHKHEDRYNIMWRFVAGLLDDKDEAEAFFDLMEEQPRDLLGLVHQFLVIYCLSEISDAGRQI
;
A
#
# COMPACT_ATOMS: atom_id res chain seq x y z
N MET A 1 -20.50 31.33 -4.28
CA MET A 1 -21.58 30.64 -3.55
C MET A 1 -21.25 29.16 -3.60
N SER A 2 -20.78 28.62 -2.47
CA SER A 2 -20.23 27.27 -2.35
C SER A 2 -21.32 26.21 -2.53
N ARG A 3 -21.06 25.15 -3.29
CA ARG A 3 -21.99 24.04 -3.52
C ARG A 3 -22.05 23.04 -2.35
N ASP A 4 -21.23 23.22 -1.31
CA ASP A 4 -21.01 22.19 -0.27
C ASP A 4 -21.80 22.40 1.04
N GLU A 5 -22.43 23.55 1.24
CA GLU A 5 -23.20 23.85 2.48
C GLU A 5 -24.35 22.86 2.76
N PRO A 6 -25.23 22.49 1.79
CA PRO A 6 -26.41 21.68 2.10
C PRO A 6 -26.08 20.24 2.50
N ALA A 7 -25.04 19.66 1.91
CA ALA A 7 -24.62 18.29 2.21
C ALA A 7 -23.92 18.20 3.57
N SER A 8 -23.13 19.22 3.92
CA SER A 8 -22.48 19.33 5.23
C SER A 8 -23.49 19.50 6.36
N GLU A 9 -24.52 20.34 6.15
CA GLU A 9 -25.59 20.53 7.13
C GLU A 9 -26.41 19.25 7.33
N LEU A 10 -26.79 18.58 6.24
CA LEU A 10 -27.50 17.30 6.31
C LEU A 10 -26.69 16.24 7.06
N LEU A 11 -25.39 16.12 6.78
CA LEU A 11 -24.52 15.18 7.48
C LEU A 11 -24.45 15.50 8.97
N ARG A 12 -24.29 16.77 9.35
CA ARG A 12 -24.29 17.20 10.76
C ARG A 12 -25.60 16.85 11.45
N ASP A 13 -26.73 17.11 10.81
CA ASP A 13 -28.05 16.80 11.36
C ASP A 13 -28.26 15.29 11.56
N LEU A 14 -27.72 14.46 10.64
CA LEU A 14 -27.73 13.01 10.76
C LEU A 14 -26.84 12.53 11.92
N LEU A 15 -25.62 13.06 12.03
CA LEU A 15 -24.68 12.67 13.07
C LEU A 15 -25.11 13.12 14.48
N ASN A 16 -25.99 14.12 14.58
CA ASN A 16 -26.56 14.60 15.85
C ASN A 16 -27.84 13.87 16.29
N ARG A 17 -28.29 12.86 15.54
CA ARG A 17 -29.45 12.05 15.92
C ARG A 17 -29.14 11.15 17.13
N PRO A 18 -30.17 10.78 17.92
CA PRO A 18 -29.98 9.77 18.96
C PRO A 18 -29.66 8.41 18.34
N ASN A 19 -28.85 7.60 19.02
CA ASN A 19 -28.50 6.23 18.64
C ASN A 19 -27.81 6.11 17.27
N VAL A 20 -26.78 6.91 17.03
CA VAL A 20 -25.95 6.83 15.83
C VAL A 20 -24.67 6.05 16.08
N ILE A 21 -24.23 5.29 15.08
CA ILE A 21 -22.88 4.72 15.03
C ILE A 21 -22.12 5.47 13.95
N ILE A 22 -21.04 6.15 14.35
CA ILE A 22 -20.18 6.92 13.47
C ILE A 22 -18.91 6.13 13.27
N THR A 23 -18.55 5.85 12.02
CA THR A 23 -17.25 5.27 11.67
C THR A 23 -16.40 6.34 11.00
N SER A 24 -15.12 6.41 11.37
CA SER A 24 -14.18 7.38 10.81
C SER A 24 -12.77 6.80 10.78
N ARG A 25 -11.88 7.39 9.97
CA ARG A 25 -10.45 7.06 9.99
C ARG A 25 -9.77 7.73 11.18
N PRO A 26 -8.64 7.18 11.68
CA PRO A 26 -7.80 7.91 12.63
C PRO A 26 -7.48 9.29 12.06
N HIS A 27 -7.73 10.35 12.83
CA HIS A 27 -7.51 11.75 12.44
C HIS A 27 -8.52 12.37 11.45
N ALA A 28 -9.60 11.68 11.10
CA ALA A 28 -10.68 12.33 10.36
C ALA A 28 -11.18 13.56 11.13
N ALA A 29 -11.19 14.73 10.48
CA ALA A 29 -11.66 15.96 11.09
C ALA A 29 -13.12 15.79 11.53
N SER A 30 -13.35 15.88 12.84
CA SER A 30 -14.71 15.84 13.38
C SER A 30 -15.46 17.09 12.94
N PRO A 31 -16.62 16.97 12.26
CA PRO A 31 -17.39 18.14 11.86
C PRO A 31 -17.68 19.04 13.07
N SER A 32 -17.44 20.34 12.92
CA SER A 32 -17.75 21.30 13.97
C SER A 32 -19.25 21.31 14.27
N GLY A 33 -19.61 21.35 15.57
CA GLY A 33 -21.01 21.33 16.01
C GLY A 33 -21.62 19.94 16.17
N LEU A 34 -20.79 18.89 16.27
CA LEU A 34 -21.24 17.58 16.75
C LEU A 34 -21.57 17.61 18.24
N ASN A 35 -22.66 16.93 18.60
CA ASN A 35 -23.02 16.60 19.96
C ASN A 35 -21.91 15.74 20.61
N LYS A 36 -21.86 15.75 21.94
CA LYS A 36 -20.90 14.94 22.69
C LYS A 36 -21.06 13.45 22.31
N VAL A 37 -19.97 12.82 21.90
CA VAL A 37 -19.92 11.37 21.68
C VAL A 37 -19.90 10.67 23.04
N ASP A 38 -20.84 9.74 23.25
CA ASP A 38 -20.99 9.01 24.51
C ASP A 38 -19.95 7.90 24.67
N LEU A 39 -19.56 7.26 23.56
CA LEU A 39 -18.61 6.15 23.52
C LEU A 39 -17.76 6.23 22.26
N GLU A 40 -16.45 6.22 22.44
CA GLU A 40 -15.46 6.14 21.36
C GLU A 40 -14.73 4.80 21.46
N LEU A 41 -14.63 4.08 20.34
CA LEU A 41 -14.01 2.78 20.24
C LEU A 41 -13.03 2.77 19.06
N GLU A 42 -11.92 2.07 19.22
CA GLU A 42 -10.90 1.91 18.19
C GLU A 42 -10.94 0.49 17.61
N THR A 43 -10.92 0.37 16.29
CA THR A 43 -10.78 -0.92 15.60
C THR A 43 -9.32 -1.32 15.50
N ILE A 44 -8.86 -2.23 16.36
CA ILE A 44 -7.45 -2.66 16.46
C ILE A 44 -7.09 -3.89 15.60
N GLY A 45 -7.97 -4.28 14.67
CA GLY A 45 -7.79 -5.49 13.84
C GLY A 45 -8.07 -6.82 14.58
N PHE A 46 -7.64 -7.93 13.99
CA PHE A 46 -7.85 -9.27 14.51
C PHE A 46 -6.77 -9.71 15.53
N SER A 47 -7.22 -10.45 16.53
CA SER A 47 -6.37 -11.27 17.39
C SER A 47 -5.85 -12.51 16.65
N GLU A 48 -4.81 -13.16 17.18
CA GLU A 48 -4.27 -14.38 16.56
C GLU A 48 -5.34 -15.47 16.39
N ASN A 49 -6.24 -15.63 17.37
CA ASN A 49 -7.35 -16.60 17.29
C ASN A 49 -8.35 -16.24 16.20
N GLN A 50 -8.71 -14.96 16.07
CA GLN A 50 -9.62 -14.48 15.03
C GLN A 50 -9.02 -14.64 13.62
N VAL A 51 -7.70 -14.49 13.47
CA VAL A 51 -7.01 -14.79 12.21
C VAL A 51 -7.19 -16.27 11.86
N GLU A 52 -6.99 -17.19 12.81
CA GLU A 52 -7.21 -18.63 12.55
C GLU A 52 -8.66 -18.94 12.19
N GLU A 53 -9.62 -18.37 12.92
CA GLU A 53 -11.06 -18.55 12.67
C GLU A 53 -11.44 -18.06 11.28
N TYR A 54 -10.93 -16.89 10.88
CA TYR A 54 -11.17 -16.34 9.55
C TYR A 54 -10.59 -17.24 8.45
N ILE A 55 -9.37 -17.78 8.61
CA ILE A 55 -8.77 -18.70 7.64
C ILE A 55 -9.62 -19.97 7.50
N LYS A 56 -10.02 -20.57 8.63
CA LYS A 56 -10.86 -21.78 8.67
C LYS A 56 -12.24 -21.55 8.03
N ALA A 57 -12.80 -20.36 8.18
CA ALA A 57 -14.09 -19.99 7.56
C ALA A 57 -13.94 -19.66 6.07
N SER A 58 -12.84 -19.05 5.67
CA SER A 58 -12.64 -18.52 4.31
C SER A 58 -12.09 -19.53 3.34
N VAL A 59 -11.30 -20.52 3.79
CA VAL A 59 -10.63 -21.51 2.93
C VAL A 59 -11.26 -22.88 3.13
N SER A 60 -11.86 -23.44 2.08
CA SER A 60 -12.58 -24.72 2.15
C SER A 60 -11.67 -25.96 2.21
N ASP A 61 -10.44 -25.86 1.72
CA ASP A 61 -9.46 -26.95 1.70
C ASP A 61 -8.69 -27.03 3.02
N ARG A 62 -8.88 -28.12 3.76
CA ARG A 62 -8.25 -28.34 5.07
C ARG A 62 -6.72 -28.40 4.99
N LEU A 63 -6.15 -28.97 3.94
CA LEU A 63 -4.69 -29.05 3.79
C LEU A 63 -4.10 -27.66 3.59
N LYS A 64 -4.77 -26.82 2.79
CA LYS A 64 -4.39 -25.41 2.61
C LYS A 64 -4.48 -24.62 3.92
N VAL A 65 -5.54 -24.83 4.70
CA VAL A 65 -5.69 -24.21 6.03
C VAL A 65 -4.51 -24.57 6.93
N GLU A 66 -4.19 -25.85 7.07
CA GLU A 66 -3.06 -26.31 7.91
C GLU A 66 -1.72 -25.72 7.44
N GLU A 67 -1.52 -25.65 6.12
CA GLU A 67 -0.32 -25.07 5.53
C GLU A 67 -0.21 -23.56 5.81
N MET A 68 -1.30 -22.80 5.64
CA MET A 68 -1.34 -21.37 5.93
C MET A 68 -1.03 -21.08 7.40
N LEU A 69 -1.64 -21.84 8.32
CA LEU A 69 -1.39 -21.69 9.75
C LEU A 69 0.08 -21.99 10.11
N LYS A 70 0.65 -23.03 9.50
CA LYS A 70 2.07 -23.35 9.65
C LYS A 70 2.97 -22.25 9.08
N PHE A 71 2.61 -21.69 7.93
CA PHE A 71 3.32 -20.58 7.30
C PHE A 71 3.32 -19.33 8.20
N LEU A 72 2.17 -18.92 8.71
CA LEU A 72 2.06 -17.77 9.62
C LEU A 72 2.83 -17.98 10.92
N LYS A 73 2.89 -19.21 11.44
CA LYS A 73 3.71 -19.54 12.60
C LYS A 73 5.20 -19.31 12.35
N PHE A 74 5.67 -19.57 11.13
CA PHE A 74 7.08 -19.41 10.75
C PHE A 74 7.42 -17.96 10.36
N LYS A 75 6.52 -17.29 9.63
CA LYS A 75 6.73 -15.94 9.10
C LYS A 75 6.10 -14.88 10.00
N LYS A 76 6.78 -14.56 11.10
CA LYS A 76 6.29 -13.61 12.14
C LYS A 76 5.88 -12.23 11.60
N LEU A 77 6.59 -11.71 10.60
CA LEU A 77 6.27 -10.41 9.99
C LEU A 77 4.91 -10.46 9.27
N VAL A 78 4.74 -11.43 8.38
CA VAL A 78 3.46 -11.67 7.68
C VAL A 78 2.33 -11.95 8.67
N ARG A 79 2.61 -12.69 9.75
CA ARG A 79 1.65 -12.92 10.84
C ARG A 79 1.19 -11.62 11.51
N SER A 80 2.07 -10.64 11.69
CA SER A 80 1.68 -9.36 12.28
C SER A 80 0.82 -8.52 11.33
N LEU A 81 1.12 -8.60 10.02
CA LEU A 81 0.42 -7.89 8.96
C LEU A 81 -1.04 -8.36 8.82
N VAL A 82 -1.23 -9.68 8.72
CA VAL A 82 -2.57 -10.27 8.51
C VAL A 82 -3.50 -10.17 9.73
N ARG A 83 -3.12 -9.43 10.77
CA ARG A 83 -4.07 -8.94 11.77
C ARG A 83 -4.99 -7.88 11.19
N ILE A 84 -4.59 -7.20 10.12
CA ILE A 84 -5.44 -6.29 9.38
C ILE A 84 -6.34 -7.11 8.43
N PRO A 85 -7.68 -7.02 8.55
CA PRO A 85 -8.59 -7.91 7.82
C PRO A 85 -8.41 -7.93 6.30
N ILE A 86 -8.13 -6.80 5.65
CA ILE A 86 -7.94 -6.74 4.19
C ILE A 86 -6.69 -7.51 3.73
N GLN A 87 -5.62 -7.48 4.54
CA GLN A 87 -4.37 -8.19 4.25
C GLN A 87 -4.55 -9.70 4.46
N LEU A 88 -5.34 -10.09 5.48
CA LEU A 88 -5.70 -11.48 5.69
C LEU A 88 -6.55 -12.04 4.56
N ASP A 89 -7.56 -11.28 4.12
CA ASP A 89 -8.43 -11.69 3.02
C ASP A 89 -7.63 -11.91 1.73
N ALA A 90 -6.70 -10.99 1.44
CA ALA A 90 -5.82 -11.11 0.30
C ALA A 90 -4.90 -12.34 0.38
N LEU A 91 -4.34 -12.63 1.56
CA LEU A 91 -3.57 -13.86 1.79
C LEU A 91 -4.42 -15.11 1.59
N CYS A 92 -5.64 -15.15 2.15
CA CYS A 92 -6.56 -16.27 1.99
C CYS A 92 -6.93 -16.50 0.52
N PHE A 93 -7.13 -15.43 -0.24
CA PHE A 93 -7.43 -15.54 -1.65
C PHE A 93 -6.20 -16.01 -2.44
N SER A 94 -5.01 -15.45 -2.22
CA SER A 94 -3.81 -15.88 -2.95
C SER A 94 -3.44 -17.33 -2.70
N TRP A 95 -3.80 -17.87 -1.54
CA TRP A 95 -3.66 -19.29 -1.25
C TRP A 95 -4.66 -20.20 -1.99
N LYS A 96 -5.85 -19.70 -2.35
CA LYS A 96 -6.86 -20.47 -3.09
C LYS A 96 -6.42 -20.77 -4.53
N ASP A 97 -5.77 -19.80 -5.19
CA ASP A 97 -5.34 -19.86 -6.60
C ASP A 97 -4.00 -20.61 -6.82
N SER A 98 -3.44 -21.25 -5.80
CA SER A 98 -2.16 -21.99 -5.89
C SER A 98 -2.19 -23.21 -6.82
N THR A 99 -3.29 -23.45 -7.54
CA THR A 99 -3.40 -24.38 -8.68
C THR A 99 -3.13 -23.70 -10.03
N ASN A 100 -2.66 -22.45 -10.04
CA ASN A 100 -2.36 -21.72 -11.26
C ASN A 100 -1.24 -22.43 -12.07
N PRO A 101 -1.47 -22.77 -13.36
CA PRO A 101 -0.45 -23.32 -14.25
C PRO A 101 0.66 -22.33 -14.62
N HIS A 102 0.70 -21.14 -14.00
CA HIS A 102 1.63 -20.04 -14.27
C HIS A 102 2.55 -19.66 -13.09
N GLY A 103 2.68 -20.53 -12.08
CA GLY A 103 3.89 -20.58 -11.24
C GLY A 103 4.18 -19.41 -10.28
N SER A 104 3.20 -18.60 -9.87
CA SER A 104 3.44 -17.65 -8.78
C SER A 104 3.52 -18.40 -7.45
N GLU A 105 4.73 -18.52 -6.92
CA GLU A 105 5.00 -19.11 -5.60
C GLU A 105 4.31 -18.31 -4.47
N ARG A 106 4.05 -19.00 -3.35
CA ARG A 106 3.42 -18.44 -2.14
C ARG A 106 4.13 -17.15 -1.70
N PRO A 107 3.42 -16.07 -1.33
CA PRO A 107 4.07 -14.81 -0.95
C PRO A 107 5.00 -15.03 0.25
N GLN A 108 6.31 -14.89 0.03
CA GLN A 108 7.33 -15.13 1.07
C GLN A 108 7.67 -13.89 1.90
N THR A 109 7.27 -12.71 1.42
CA THR A 109 7.66 -11.37 1.88
C THR A 109 6.42 -10.47 1.97
N MET A 110 6.51 -9.34 2.69
CA MET A 110 5.40 -8.39 2.73
C MET A 110 5.14 -7.82 1.33
N THR A 111 6.20 -7.51 0.60
CA THR A 111 6.14 -6.98 -0.77
C THR A 111 5.38 -7.90 -1.71
N ALA A 112 5.63 -9.21 -1.65
CA ALA A 112 4.90 -10.19 -2.45
C ALA A 112 3.40 -10.20 -2.12
N LEU A 113 3.04 -10.11 -0.84
CA LEU A 113 1.64 -10.04 -0.41
C LEU A 113 0.95 -8.76 -0.94
N TYR A 114 1.63 -7.62 -0.90
CA TYR A 114 1.08 -6.36 -1.40
C TYR A 114 0.97 -6.33 -2.92
N ARG A 115 1.87 -6.98 -3.67
CA ARG A 115 1.72 -7.20 -5.11
C ARG A 115 0.46 -8.02 -5.43
N ASP A 116 0.17 -9.05 -4.64
CA ASP A 116 -1.07 -9.83 -4.79
C ASP A 116 -2.31 -8.99 -4.49
N ILE A 117 -2.28 -8.16 -3.43
CA ILE A 117 -3.35 -7.21 -3.10
C ILE A 117 -3.57 -6.25 -4.28
N GLU A 118 -2.49 -5.65 -4.79
CA GLU A 118 -2.54 -4.71 -5.90
C GLU A 118 -3.19 -5.34 -7.14
N LEU A 119 -2.72 -6.52 -7.55
CA LEU A 119 -3.27 -7.23 -8.69
C LEU A 119 -4.79 -7.44 -8.54
N ARG A 120 -5.24 -7.91 -7.38
CA ARG A 120 -6.67 -8.20 -7.14
C ARG A 120 -7.53 -6.96 -7.18
N LEU A 121 -7.07 -5.90 -6.53
CA LEU A 121 -7.80 -4.63 -6.54
C LEU A 121 -7.86 -4.07 -7.96
N TRP A 122 -6.79 -4.20 -8.76
CA TRP A 122 -6.84 -3.83 -10.16
C TRP A 122 -7.76 -4.72 -11.01
N GLN A 123 -7.77 -6.04 -10.80
CA GLN A 123 -8.70 -6.94 -11.50
C GLN A 123 -10.17 -6.59 -11.21
N LYS A 124 -10.46 -6.12 -9.99
CA LYS A 124 -11.78 -5.61 -9.61
C LYS A 124 -12.06 -4.26 -10.26
N ASP A 125 -11.14 -3.31 -10.14
CA ASP A 125 -11.35 -1.91 -10.50
C ASP A 125 -11.30 -1.68 -12.01
N ALA A 126 -10.48 -2.41 -12.76
CA ALA A 126 -10.36 -2.29 -14.21
C ALA A 126 -11.70 -2.54 -14.94
N TYR A 127 -12.58 -3.37 -14.38
CA TYR A 127 -13.94 -3.54 -14.91
C TYR A 127 -14.84 -2.33 -14.63
N HIS A 128 -14.80 -1.80 -13.40
CA HIS A 128 -15.60 -0.62 -13.01
C HIS A 128 -15.15 0.66 -13.71
N MET A 129 -13.86 0.76 -14.04
CA MET A 129 -13.24 1.88 -14.75
C MET A 129 -13.41 1.79 -16.28
N GLU A 130 -14.19 0.83 -16.79
CA GLU A 130 -14.40 0.57 -18.21
C GLU A 130 -13.11 0.33 -19.02
N ALA A 131 -11.99 0.05 -18.34
CA ALA A 131 -10.70 -0.26 -18.96
C ALA A 131 -10.72 -1.63 -19.66
N SER A 132 -11.70 -2.49 -19.34
CA SER A 132 -11.96 -3.72 -20.08
C SER A 132 -13.45 -4.05 -20.18
N ASN A 133 -13.82 -4.63 -21.33
CA ASN A 133 -15.21 -4.98 -21.64
C ASN A 133 -15.70 -6.28 -20.97
N SER A 134 -14.86 -6.96 -20.17
CA SER A 134 -15.22 -8.24 -19.53
C SER A 134 -14.55 -8.41 -18.18
N LEU A 135 -15.37 -8.62 -17.14
CA LEU A 135 -14.92 -8.92 -15.78
C LEU A 135 -14.15 -10.23 -15.70
N GLU A 136 -14.53 -11.26 -16.47
CA GLU A 136 -13.79 -12.53 -16.50
C GLU A 136 -12.40 -12.35 -17.10
N LYS A 137 -12.29 -11.53 -18.14
CA LYS A 137 -10.99 -11.20 -18.74
C LYS A 137 -10.11 -10.49 -17.71
N CYS A 138 -10.62 -9.48 -17.00
CA CYS A 138 -9.88 -8.80 -15.93
C CYS A 138 -9.39 -9.79 -14.86
N ARG A 139 -10.27 -10.65 -14.34
CA ARG A 139 -9.93 -11.64 -13.29
C ARG A 139 -8.86 -12.65 -13.73
N SER A 140 -8.79 -12.96 -15.02
CA SER A 140 -7.76 -13.86 -15.59
C SER A 140 -6.44 -13.16 -15.96
N MET A 141 -6.37 -11.82 -15.97
CA MET A 141 -5.16 -11.12 -16.36
C MET A 141 -4.04 -11.34 -15.34
N ASN A 142 -2.85 -11.66 -15.87
CA ASN A 142 -1.64 -11.67 -15.07
C ASN A 142 -1.19 -10.24 -14.70
N LEU A 143 -0.28 -10.16 -13.73
CA LEU A 143 0.24 -8.89 -13.22
C LEU A 143 0.77 -7.98 -14.34
N HIS A 144 1.61 -8.50 -15.23
CA HIS A 144 2.22 -7.69 -16.30
C HIS A 144 1.16 -7.04 -17.22
N SER A 145 0.14 -7.80 -17.61
CA SER A 145 -0.94 -7.28 -18.46
C SER A 145 -1.76 -6.23 -17.73
N MET A 146 -2.01 -6.45 -16.44
CA MET A 146 -2.76 -5.52 -15.60
C MET A 146 -1.98 -4.23 -15.33
N GLU A 147 -0.68 -4.32 -15.07
CA GLU A 147 0.21 -3.16 -14.90
C GLU A 147 0.24 -2.30 -16.16
N LYS A 148 0.26 -2.91 -17.34
CA LYS A 148 0.20 -2.17 -18.60
C LYS A 148 -1.17 -1.50 -18.80
N LEU A 149 -2.25 -2.19 -18.45
CA LEU A 149 -3.61 -1.66 -18.59
C LEU A 149 -3.84 -0.46 -17.65
N MET A 150 -3.37 -0.57 -16.41
CA MET A 150 -3.58 0.41 -15.35
C MET A 150 -2.40 1.37 -15.18
N ALA A 151 -1.46 1.45 -16.14
CA ALA A 151 -0.19 2.16 -16.00
C ALA A 151 -0.38 3.64 -15.66
N GLU A 152 -1.28 4.34 -16.35
CA GLU A 152 -1.51 5.77 -16.12
C GLU A 152 -2.17 6.02 -14.77
N THR A 153 -3.22 5.26 -14.43
CA THR A 153 -3.91 5.35 -13.12
C THR A 153 -2.97 4.98 -11.96
N SER A 154 -2.18 3.93 -12.13
CA SER A 154 -1.16 3.51 -11.15
C SER A 154 -0.12 4.62 -10.96
N GLY A 155 0.31 5.29 -12.03
CA GLY A 155 1.22 6.44 -11.96
C GLY A 155 0.68 7.58 -11.08
N VAL A 156 -0.62 7.88 -11.17
CA VAL A 156 -1.25 8.90 -10.29
C VAL A 156 -1.23 8.46 -8.83
N ILE A 157 -1.64 7.22 -8.54
CA ILE A 157 -1.68 6.69 -7.17
C ILE A 157 -0.28 6.66 -6.54
N GLN A 158 0.72 6.22 -7.31
CA GLN A 158 2.13 6.23 -6.94
C GLN A 158 2.61 7.65 -6.59
N ALA A 159 2.30 8.64 -7.42
CA ALA A 159 2.68 10.03 -7.17
C ALA A 159 1.95 10.63 -5.94
N LEU A 160 0.64 10.37 -5.80
CA LEU A 160 -0.15 10.77 -4.62
C LEU A 160 0.43 10.19 -3.34
N ALA A 161 0.73 8.89 -3.36
CA ALA A 161 1.26 8.18 -2.21
C ALA A 161 2.68 8.64 -1.85
N PHE A 162 3.56 8.85 -2.83
CA PHE A 162 4.91 9.35 -2.58
C PHE A 162 4.90 10.78 -2.03
N CYS A 163 4.15 11.70 -2.66
CA CYS A 163 4.03 13.07 -2.16
C CYS A 163 3.33 13.09 -0.78
N GLY A 164 2.34 12.23 -0.57
CA GLY A 164 1.62 12.10 0.69
C GLY A 164 2.57 11.67 1.80
N LEU A 165 3.35 10.63 1.52
CA LEU A 165 4.39 10.18 2.43
C LEU A 165 5.43 11.26 2.70
N CYS A 166 5.82 12.07 1.70
CA CYS A 166 6.75 13.21 1.83
C CYS A 166 6.19 14.40 2.62
N SER A 167 4.87 14.56 2.69
CA SER A 167 4.18 15.64 3.39
C SER A 167 3.48 15.20 4.69
N ASP A 168 3.68 13.94 5.10
CA ASP A 168 3.01 13.32 6.26
C ASP A 168 1.48 13.36 6.15
N ARG A 169 0.97 13.08 4.94
CA ARG A 169 -0.45 13.09 4.59
C ARG A 169 -0.91 11.71 4.16
N THR A 170 -1.94 11.23 4.84
CA THR A 170 -2.64 9.96 4.55
C THR A 170 -4.00 10.15 3.89
N ASP A 171 -4.52 11.39 3.92
CA ASP A 171 -5.78 11.78 3.26
C ASP A 171 -5.49 12.51 1.93
N PHE A 172 -6.00 11.96 0.83
CA PHE A 172 -5.90 12.54 -0.50
C PHE A 172 -7.18 13.30 -0.88
N ASP A 173 -7.44 14.39 -0.17
CA ASP A 173 -8.58 15.27 -0.42
C ASP A 173 -8.53 15.90 -1.85
N PRO A 174 -9.65 16.45 -2.37
CA PRO A 174 -9.68 17.02 -3.72
C PRO A 174 -8.66 18.13 -3.96
N ASP A 175 -8.42 19.01 -2.98
CA ASP A 175 -7.46 20.11 -3.13
C ASP A 175 -6.03 19.56 -3.25
N TYR A 176 -5.71 18.54 -2.46
CA TYR A 176 -4.43 17.84 -2.52
C TYR A 176 -4.23 17.14 -3.86
N ARG A 177 -5.25 16.40 -4.34
CA ARG A 177 -5.19 15.74 -5.65
C ARG A 177 -5.01 16.75 -6.77
N GLN A 178 -5.74 17.87 -6.75
CA GLN A 178 -5.60 18.93 -7.75
C GLN A 178 -4.18 19.49 -7.81
N LYS A 179 -3.51 19.69 -6.67
CA LYS A 179 -2.11 20.13 -6.62
C LYS A 179 -1.17 19.12 -7.27
N VAL A 180 -1.38 17.82 -7.01
CA VAL A 180 -0.60 16.75 -7.64
C VAL A 180 -0.85 16.71 -9.15
N TYR A 181 -2.10 16.80 -9.60
CA TYR A 181 -2.44 16.92 -11.03
C TYR A 181 -1.85 18.18 -11.69
N GLY A 182 -1.65 19.27 -10.95
CA GLY A 182 -0.99 20.47 -11.46
C GLY A 182 0.53 20.35 -11.58
N LYS A 183 1.18 19.51 -10.76
CA LYS A 183 2.64 19.33 -10.75
C LYS A 183 3.13 18.20 -11.67
N PHE A 184 2.26 17.27 -11.99
CA PHE A 184 2.56 16.09 -12.79
C PHE A 184 1.71 16.04 -14.06
N GLU A 185 2.32 15.58 -15.15
CA GLU A 185 1.60 15.39 -16.42
C GLU A 185 1.02 13.97 -16.46
N PHE A 186 -0.30 13.87 -16.26
CA PHE A 186 -1.03 12.59 -16.32
C PHE A 186 -1.98 12.54 -17.51
N GLY A 187 -2.12 11.37 -18.12
CA GLY A 187 -3.07 11.10 -19.21
C GLY A 187 -4.50 10.78 -18.76
N VAL A 188 -4.72 10.56 -17.46
CA VAL A 188 -6.00 10.14 -16.87
C VAL A 188 -6.68 11.25 -16.08
N THR A 189 -8.02 11.26 -16.06
CA THR A 189 -8.79 12.23 -15.27
C THR A 189 -8.87 11.84 -13.80
N GLU A 190 -9.07 12.83 -12.93
CA GLU A 190 -9.23 12.63 -11.48
C GLU A 190 -10.40 11.70 -11.15
N SER A 191 -11.51 11.82 -11.89
CA SER A 191 -12.71 11.00 -11.72
C SER A 191 -12.45 9.50 -11.87
N LEU A 192 -11.45 9.11 -12.66
CA LEU A 192 -11.06 7.71 -12.83
C LEU A 192 -10.33 7.19 -11.60
N VAL A 193 -9.48 8.02 -11.00
CA VAL A 193 -8.71 7.66 -9.80
C VAL A 193 -9.62 7.58 -8.58
N GLU A 194 -10.66 8.41 -8.48
CA GLU A 194 -11.68 8.36 -7.42
C GLU A 194 -12.47 7.03 -7.38
N GLN A 195 -12.55 6.33 -8.51
CA GLN A 195 -13.18 5.02 -8.59
C GLN A 195 -12.26 3.91 -8.07
N SER A 196 -10.98 4.21 -7.84
CA SER A 196 -10.01 3.26 -7.33
C SER A 196 -10.28 2.90 -5.87
N SER A 197 -10.13 1.62 -5.57
CA SER A 197 -10.16 1.09 -4.21
C SER A 197 -9.00 1.60 -3.38
N PHE A 198 -7.87 1.93 -4.01
CA PHE A 198 -6.65 2.34 -3.31
C PHE A 198 -6.76 3.72 -2.66
N LEU A 199 -7.59 4.64 -3.18
CA LEU A 199 -7.86 5.91 -2.51
C LEU A 199 -8.75 5.76 -1.26
N ARG A 200 -9.43 4.62 -1.12
CA ARG A 200 -10.35 4.34 -0.02
C ARG A 200 -9.69 3.56 1.12
N THR A 201 -8.53 2.97 0.87
CA THR A 201 -7.72 2.23 1.83
C THR A 201 -6.46 3.01 2.17
N SER A 202 -6.21 3.30 3.45
CA SER A 202 -4.99 4.00 3.88
C SER A 202 -3.73 3.12 3.84
N ASP A 203 -3.90 1.79 3.93
CA ASP A 203 -2.81 0.84 4.16
C ASP A 203 -1.80 0.62 3.01
N PRO A 204 -2.10 0.78 1.70
CA PRO A 204 -1.12 0.52 0.64
C PRO A 204 -0.30 1.75 0.25
N SER A 205 -0.39 2.86 0.99
CA SER A 205 0.25 4.13 0.59
C SER A 205 1.79 3.99 0.49
N GLU A 206 2.43 3.38 1.48
CA GLU A 206 3.88 3.20 1.53
C GLU A 206 4.37 2.24 0.44
N TYR A 207 3.54 1.26 0.06
CA TYR A 207 3.83 0.36 -1.05
C TYR A 207 3.80 1.11 -2.39
N PHE A 208 2.78 1.95 -2.64
CA PHE A 208 2.73 2.76 -3.86
C PHE A 208 3.81 3.85 -3.90
N ALA A 209 4.17 4.42 -2.74
CA ALA A 209 5.32 5.32 -2.63
C ALA A 209 6.64 4.61 -2.99
N ALA A 210 6.81 3.36 -2.53
CA ALA A 210 7.96 2.54 -2.91
C ALA A 210 7.99 2.22 -4.40
N ARG A 211 6.84 1.91 -5.01
CA ARG A 211 6.74 1.75 -6.48
C ARG A 211 7.17 3.01 -7.22
N TYR A 212 6.70 4.19 -6.80
CA TYR A 212 7.13 5.47 -7.38
C TYR A 212 8.64 5.63 -7.31
N PHE A 213 9.23 5.37 -6.14
CA PHE A 213 10.67 5.44 -5.94
C PHE A 213 11.43 4.49 -6.88
N VAL A 214 11.04 3.20 -6.92
CA VAL A 214 11.70 2.18 -7.73
C VAL A 214 11.56 2.45 -9.23
N GLU A 215 10.41 2.96 -9.69
CA GLU A 215 10.25 3.34 -11.09
C GLU A 215 11.23 4.44 -11.49
N ASN A 216 11.39 5.47 -10.67
CA ASN A 216 12.34 6.56 -10.94
C ASN A 216 13.79 6.11 -10.77
N TRP A 217 14.08 5.21 -9.82
CA TRP A 217 15.37 4.56 -9.67
C TRP A 217 15.80 3.84 -10.96
N ARG A 218 14.91 3.00 -11.50
CA ARG A 218 15.15 2.24 -12.74
C ARG A 218 15.28 3.12 -13.97
N LYS A 219 14.46 4.18 -14.07
CA LYS A 219 14.49 5.12 -15.19
C LYS A 219 15.66 6.11 -15.10
N GLY A 220 16.33 6.21 -13.94
CA GLY A 220 17.35 7.24 -13.68
C GLY A 220 16.79 8.65 -13.63
N THR A 221 15.49 8.81 -13.40
CA THR A 221 14.78 10.10 -13.34
C THR A 221 14.79 10.66 -11.92
N GLN A 222 14.50 11.96 -11.79
CA GLN A 222 14.41 12.60 -10.49
C GLN A 222 13.03 12.40 -9.87
N LEU A 223 13.00 12.25 -8.55
CA LEU A 223 11.80 12.22 -7.73
C LEU A 223 11.22 13.63 -7.63
N LYS A 224 9.92 13.73 -7.86
CA LYS A 224 9.13 14.94 -7.65
C LYS A 224 8.35 14.79 -6.36
N ASP A 225 8.64 15.64 -5.40
CA ASP A 225 7.82 15.83 -4.19
C ASP A 225 6.97 17.09 -4.38
N LEU A 226 5.74 17.14 -3.86
CA LEU A 226 4.80 18.25 -4.04
C LEU A 226 5.31 19.55 -3.42
N ASP A 227 5.88 19.47 -2.22
CA ASP A 227 6.31 20.65 -1.45
C ASP A 227 7.76 21.06 -1.75
N ALA A 228 8.56 20.17 -2.32
CA ALA A 228 9.92 20.48 -2.74
C ALA A 228 9.97 21.36 -4.01
N SER A 229 10.83 22.38 -3.96
CA SER A 229 11.11 23.26 -5.12
C SER A 229 12.02 22.58 -6.15
N GLU A 230 12.88 21.65 -5.71
CA GLU A 230 13.82 20.93 -6.56
C GLU A 230 13.51 19.43 -6.57
N CYS A 231 13.69 18.82 -7.74
CA CYS A 231 13.58 17.38 -7.88
C CYS A 231 14.87 16.72 -7.41
N VAL A 232 14.77 15.59 -6.71
CA VAL A 232 15.92 14.94 -6.05
C VAL A 232 16.17 13.58 -6.71
N LYS A 233 17.44 13.19 -6.90
CA LYS A 233 17.72 11.84 -7.41
C LYS A 233 17.33 10.79 -6.36
N PRO A 234 16.82 9.61 -6.77
CA PRO A 234 16.47 8.54 -5.83
C PRO A 234 17.58 8.20 -4.82
N ARG A 235 18.83 8.15 -5.28
CA ARG A 235 19.99 7.90 -4.40
C ARG A 235 20.15 8.98 -3.32
N ASP A 236 20.08 10.25 -3.72
CA ASP A 236 20.24 11.38 -2.80
C ASP A 236 19.09 11.45 -1.80
N PHE A 237 17.86 11.17 -2.26
CA PHE A 237 16.69 11.12 -1.41
C PHE A 237 16.81 10.00 -0.36
N PHE A 238 17.20 8.81 -0.78
CA PHE A 238 17.44 7.70 0.14
C PHE A 238 18.51 8.04 1.18
N GLN A 239 19.67 8.59 0.77
CA GLN A 239 20.72 8.94 1.74
C GLN A 239 20.28 9.97 2.79
N ARG A 240 19.42 10.92 2.39
CA ARG A 240 18.86 11.93 3.32
C ARG A 240 17.88 11.33 4.31
N HIS A 241 17.08 10.35 3.88
CA HIS A 241 15.90 9.89 4.59
C HIS A 241 15.96 8.44 5.10
N LYS A 242 17.07 7.71 4.87
CA LYS A 242 17.18 6.28 5.22
C LYS A 242 16.99 5.95 6.70
N HIS A 243 17.27 6.89 7.60
CA HIS A 243 17.11 6.70 9.05
C HIS A 243 15.85 7.34 9.62
N GLU A 244 14.97 7.92 8.80
CA GLU A 244 13.71 8.48 9.27
C GLU A 244 12.64 7.38 9.34
N ASP A 245 12.06 7.18 10.52
CA ASP A 245 11.10 6.10 10.79
C ASP A 245 9.91 6.08 9.84
N ARG A 246 9.43 7.26 9.41
CA ARG A 246 8.33 7.42 8.45
C ARG A 246 8.53 6.68 7.12
N TYR A 247 9.78 6.54 6.67
CA TYR A 247 10.08 5.88 5.40
C TYR A 247 10.47 4.40 5.61
N ASN A 248 10.52 3.93 6.86
CA ASN A 248 11.01 2.59 7.17
C ASN A 248 10.24 1.50 6.42
N ILE A 249 8.90 1.58 6.42
CA ILE A 249 8.05 0.62 5.69
C ILE A 249 8.26 0.74 4.18
N MET A 250 8.35 1.96 3.65
CA MET A 250 8.63 2.20 2.24
C MET A 250 9.97 1.55 1.83
N TRP A 251 11.03 1.68 2.62
CA TRP A 251 12.34 1.09 2.32
C TRP A 251 12.31 -0.44 2.25
N ARG A 252 11.51 -1.08 3.10
CA ARG A 252 11.28 -2.54 3.03
C ARG A 252 10.65 -2.91 1.69
N PHE A 253 9.62 -2.19 1.27
CA PHE A 253 8.99 -2.42 -0.04
C PHE A 253 9.94 -2.13 -1.20
N VAL A 254 10.77 -1.10 -1.12
CA VAL A 254 11.80 -0.81 -2.14
C VAL A 254 12.75 -1.99 -2.29
N ALA A 255 13.24 -2.56 -1.17
CA ALA A 255 14.12 -3.73 -1.20
C ALA A 255 13.46 -4.93 -1.91
N GLY A 256 12.22 -5.26 -1.53
CA GLY A 256 11.49 -6.38 -2.16
C GLY A 256 11.18 -6.14 -3.64
N LEU A 257 10.85 -4.90 -4.04
CA LEU A 257 10.55 -4.56 -5.44
C LEU A 257 11.81 -4.57 -6.34
N LEU A 258 13.00 -4.35 -5.76
CA LEU A 258 14.28 -4.42 -6.47
C LEU A 258 14.82 -5.85 -6.55
N ASP A 259 14.54 -6.70 -5.55
CA ASP A 259 14.90 -8.14 -5.58
C ASP A 259 14.28 -8.85 -6.80
N ASP A 260 13.06 -8.50 -7.17
CA ASP A 260 12.35 -9.05 -8.35
C ASP A 260 13.14 -8.97 -9.68
N LYS A 261 14.18 -8.13 -9.77
CA LYS A 261 15.01 -7.96 -10.97
C LYS A 261 16.51 -8.08 -10.71
N ASP A 262 16.91 -8.72 -9.60
CA ASP A 262 18.31 -8.82 -9.17
C ASP A 262 18.99 -7.43 -9.03
N GLU A 263 18.21 -6.38 -8.71
CA GLU A 263 18.68 -5.00 -8.56
C GLU A 263 18.90 -4.62 -7.08
N ALA A 264 18.71 -5.56 -6.15
CA ALA A 264 18.79 -5.34 -4.72
C ALA A 264 20.23 -5.01 -4.25
N GLU A 265 21.26 -5.62 -4.83
CA GLU A 265 22.67 -5.44 -4.45
C GLU A 265 23.06 -3.95 -4.46
N ALA A 266 22.77 -3.25 -5.56
CA ALA A 266 23.07 -1.82 -5.71
C ALA A 266 22.34 -0.93 -4.68
N PHE A 267 21.22 -1.39 -4.14
CA PHE A 267 20.49 -0.70 -3.07
C PHE A 267 21.11 -0.95 -1.70
N PHE A 268 21.58 -2.17 -1.42
CA PHE A 268 22.33 -2.48 -0.19
C PHE A 268 23.70 -1.80 -0.15
N ASP A 269 24.40 -1.73 -1.28
CA ASP A 269 25.63 -0.96 -1.41
C ASP A 269 25.40 0.51 -1.03
N LEU A 270 24.33 1.11 -1.57
CA LEU A 270 23.93 2.47 -1.24
C LEU A 270 23.56 2.61 0.26
N MET A 271 22.96 1.59 0.86
CA MET A 271 22.60 1.59 2.29
C MET A 271 23.83 1.80 3.18
N GLU A 272 24.92 1.10 2.88
CA GLU A 272 26.18 1.12 3.64
C GLU A 272 27.03 2.40 3.43
N GLU A 273 26.71 3.20 2.41
CA GLU A 273 27.35 4.50 2.18
C GLU A 273 27.00 5.55 3.26
N GLN A 274 27.71 6.67 3.28
CA GLN A 274 27.41 7.81 4.17
C GLN A 274 26.05 8.44 3.81
N PRO A 275 25.26 8.93 4.78
CA PRO A 275 25.58 9.13 6.19
C PRO A 275 25.45 7.85 7.02
N ARG A 276 26.35 7.66 8.00
CA ARG A 276 26.28 6.53 8.94
C ARG A 276 25.46 6.89 10.17
N ASP A 277 24.65 5.96 10.65
CA ASP A 277 24.00 6.08 11.96
C ASP A 277 25.07 6.08 13.06
N LEU A 278 25.18 7.19 13.79
CA LEU A 278 26.17 7.40 14.87
C LEU A 278 26.06 6.35 15.98
N LEU A 279 24.86 5.78 16.19
CA LEU A 279 24.62 4.74 17.19
C LEU A 279 24.52 3.34 16.58
N GLY A 280 24.41 3.21 15.25
CA GLY A 280 24.24 1.95 14.51
C GLY A 280 22.86 1.26 14.66
N LEU A 281 22.11 1.62 15.71
CA LEU A 281 20.73 1.27 16.03
C LEU A 281 19.82 1.06 14.81
N VAL A 282 19.47 2.19 14.22
CA VAL A 282 18.46 2.34 13.18
C VAL A 282 18.96 1.71 11.88
N HIS A 283 20.25 1.88 11.58
CA HIS A 283 20.87 1.29 10.40
C HIS A 283 20.78 -0.24 10.41
N GLN A 284 21.13 -0.89 11.53
CA GLN A 284 21.05 -2.35 11.62
C GLN A 284 19.62 -2.86 11.47
N PHE A 285 18.65 -2.18 12.11
CA PHE A 285 17.25 -2.54 11.95
C PHE A 285 16.77 -2.38 10.50
N LEU A 286 17.14 -1.28 9.83
CA LEU A 286 16.82 -1.07 8.43
C LEU A 286 17.34 -2.22 7.56
N VAL A 287 18.63 -2.57 7.70
CA VAL A 287 19.25 -3.68 6.96
C VAL A 287 18.52 -4.99 7.22
N ILE A 288 18.27 -5.32 8.50
CA ILE A 288 17.55 -6.56 8.88
C ILE A 288 16.15 -6.61 8.27
N TYR A 289 15.42 -5.50 8.30
CA TYR A 289 14.06 -5.45 7.75
C TYR A 289 14.06 -5.54 6.22
N CYS A 290 14.98 -4.86 5.54
CA CYS A 290 15.11 -4.95 4.09
C CYS A 290 15.54 -6.35 3.65
N LEU A 291 16.48 -7.01 4.35
CA LEU A 291 16.88 -8.40 4.09
C LEU A 291 15.72 -9.40 4.26
N SER A 292 14.74 -9.08 5.10
CA SER A 292 13.54 -9.92 5.27
C SER A 292 12.59 -9.87 4.08
N GLU A 293 12.75 -8.86 3.21
CA GLU A 293 11.99 -8.66 1.97
C GLU A 293 12.66 -9.24 0.72
N ILE A 294 13.89 -9.76 0.86
CA ILE A 294 14.61 -10.44 -0.22
C ILE A 294 14.29 -11.94 -0.18
N SER A 295 14.05 -12.51 -1.35
CA SER A 295 13.92 -13.96 -1.58
C SER A 295 15.20 -14.72 -1.19
N ASP A 296 15.09 -16.01 -0.88
CA ASP A 296 16.25 -16.82 -0.46
C ASP A 296 17.34 -16.92 -1.56
N ALA A 297 17.02 -16.64 -2.82
CA ALA A 297 17.98 -16.54 -3.92
C ALA A 297 18.83 -15.25 -3.84
N GLY A 298 18.24 -14.13 -3.43
CA GLY A 298 18.93 -12.84 -3.25
C GLY A 298 19.68 -12.69 -1.93
N ARG A 299 19.63 -13.65 -1.01
CA ARG A 299 20.35 -13.61 0.30
C ARG A 299 21.83 -14.04 0.24
N GLN A 300 22.39 -14.25 -0.95
CA GLN A 300 23.83 -14.52 -1.10
C GLN A 300 24.70 -13.24 -1.09
N ILE A 301 24.09 -12.08 -0.79
CA ILE A 301 24.74 -10.78 -0.61
C ILE A 301 25.40 -10.71 0.77
#